data_AF-A0A3E2YJ09-F1
#
_entry.id   AF-A0A3E2YJ09-F1
#
_cell.length_a   1.000
_cell.length_b   1.000
_cell.length_c   1.000
_cell.angle_alpha   90.00
_cell.angle_beta   90.00
_cell.angle_gamma   90.00
#
_symmetry.space_group_name_H-M   'P 1'
#
loop_
_entity.id
_entity.type
_entity.pdbx_description
1 polymer ?
#
loop_
_entity_poly.entity_id
_entity_poly.type
_entity_poly.pdbx_seq_one_letter_code
_entity_poly.pdbx_strand_id
1 'polypeptide(L)' 'MPLLADEYRRNRTTGGFVIIDETTNRTVGAGMIVETA' A
#
# COMPACT_ATOMS: atom_id res chain seq x y z
N MET A 1 15.32 5.05 5.46
CA MET A 1 15.19 5.12 3.98
C MET A 1 13.72 5.20 3.64
N PRO A 2 13.29 6.08 2.71
CA PRO A 2 11.91 6.03 2.22
C PRO A 2 11.65 4.73 1.46
N LEU A 3 10.40 4.27 1.45
CA LEU A 3 9.98 3.14 0.64
C LEU A 3 9.79 3.59 -0.81
N LEU A 4 10.32 2.82 -1.75
CA LEU A 4 10.04 2.98 -3.17
C LEU A 4 8.66 2.40 -3.46
N ALA A 5 7.79 3.18 -4.08
CA ALA A 5 6.44 2.78 -4.44
C ALA A 5 6.03 3.38 -5.79
N ASP A 6 5.12 2.71 -6.49
CA ASP A 6 4.64 3.12 -7.81
C ASP A 6 3.13 3.38 -7.77
N GLU A 7 2.60 4.14 -8.74
CA GLU A 7 1.16 4.16 -8.98
C GLU A 7 0.66 2.74 -9.29
N TYR A 8 -0.43 2.32 -8.63
CA TYR A 8 -1.00 0.98 -8.79
C TYR A 8 -1.37 0.66 -10.24
N ARG A 9 -1.80 1.67 -11.01
CA ARG A 9 -2.12 1.53 -12.43
C ARG A 9 -0.91 1.14 -13.27
N ARG A 10 0.30 1.50 -12.84
CA ARG A 10 1.57 1.17 -13.51
C ARG A 10 2.15 -0.14 -12.98
N ASN A 11 2.21 -0.30 -11.67
CA ASN A 11 2.72 -1.52 -11.02
C ASN A 11 1.86 -1.90 -9.82
N ARG A 12 1.08 -2.97 -9.98
CA ARG A 12 0.16 -3.46 -8.94
C ARG A 12 0.88 -4.04 -7.73
N THR A 13 2.10 -4.51 -7.89
CA THR A 13 2.88 -5.16 -6.81
C THR A 13 3.40 -4.14 -5.81
N THR A 14 3.89 -3.00 -6.27
CA THR A 14 4.47 -1.93 -5.43
C THR A 14 3.50 -0.79 -5.15
N GLY A 15 2.40 -0.69 -5.90
CA GLY A 15 1.36 0.32 -5.70
C GLY A 15 0.16 -0.13 -4.87
N GLY A 16 0.08 -1.40 -4.48
CA GLY A 16 -0.99 -1.93 -3.64
C GLY A 16 -0.50 -2.22 -2.22
N PHE A 17 -1.33 -1.97 -1.22
CA PHE A 17 -0.99 -2.26 0.17
C PHE A 17 -2.22 -2.61 1.02
N VAL A 18 -1.96 -3.18 2.20
CA VAL A 18 -2.98 -3.49 3.22
C VAL A 18 -2.67 -2.74 4.50
N ILE A 19 -3.70 -2.41 5.28
CA ILE A 19 -3.57 -1.82 6.61
C ILE A 19 -3.84 -2.93 7.62
N ILE A 20 -2.87 -3.14 8.50
CA ILE A 20 -2.95 -4.12 9.59
C ILE A 20 -3.12 -3.37 10.91
N ASP A 21 -4.11 -3.76 11.70
CA ASP A 21 -4.24 -3.32 13.08
C ASP A 21 -3.18 -4.00 13.96
N GLU A 22 -2.34 -3.22 14.63
CA GLU A 22 -1.19 -3.73 15.38
C GLU A 22 -1.56 -4.48 16.67
N THR A 23 -2.76 -4.23 17.23
CA THR A 23 -3.20 -4.88 18.48
C THR A 23 -3.79 -6.26 18.23
N THR A 24 -4.50 -6.43 17.10
CA THR A 24 -5.22 -7.66 16.76
C THR A 24 -4.63 -8.44 15.59
N ASN A 25 -3.65 -7.87 14.88
CA ASN A 25 -3.06 -8.40 13.64
C ASN A 25 -4.08 -8.70 12.54
N ARG A 26 -5.23 -8.02 12.56
CA ARG A 26 -6.26 -8.16 11.54
C ARG A 26 -6.06 -7.14 10.44
N THR A 27 -6.36 -7.55 9.21
CA THR A 27 -6.49 -6.62 8.09
C THR A 27 -7.73 -5.76 8.29
N VAL A 28 -7.54 -4.44 8.37
CA VAL A 28 -8.63 -3.47 8.56
C VAL A 28 -8.93 -2.66 7.30
N GLY A 29 -8.08 -2.77 6.27
CA GLY A 29 -8.30 -2.12 4.99
C GLY A 29 -7.28 -2.51 3.93
N ALA A 30 -7.54 -2.05 2.72
CA ALA A 30 -6.63 -2.15 1.59
C ALA A 30 -6.64 -0.83 0.82
N GLY A 31 -5.52 -0.50 0.18
CA GLY A 31 -5.32 0.75 -0.53
C GLY A 31 -4.51 0.57 -1.81
N MET A 32 -4.62 1.56 -2.69
CA MET A 32 -3.86 1.66 -3.92
C MET A 32 -3.28 3.07 -4.05
N ILE A 33 -2.03 3.17 -4.49
CA ILE A 33 -1.38 4.45 -4.78
C ILE A 33 -1.90 4.96 -6.12
N VAL A 34 -2.43 6.17 -6.14
CA VAL A 34 -3.06 6.77 -7.31
C VAL A 34 -2.12 7.73 -8.04
N GLU A 35 -1.22 8.37 -7.30
CA GLU A 35 -0.24 9.33 -7.78
C GLU A 35 1.05 9.22 -6.94
N THR A 36 2.21 9.29 -7.59
CA THR A 36 3.54 9.34 -6.95
C THR A 36 4.24 10.65 -7.34
N ALA A 37 4.90 11.30 -6.38
CA ALA A 37 5.62 12.56 -6.58
C ALA A 37 7.00 12.39 -7.23
#